data_AF-A0A1Q5CZU1-F1
#
_entry.id   AF-A0A1Q5CZU1-F1
#
_cell.length_a   1.000
_cell.length_b   1.000
_cell.length_c   1.000
_cell.angle_alpha   90.00
_cell.angle_beta   90.00
_cell.angle_gamma   90.00
#
_symmetry.space_group_name_H-M   'P 1'
#
loop_
_entity.id
_entity.type
_entity.pdbx_description
1 polymer ?
#
loop_
_entity_poly.entity_id
_entity_poly.type
_entity_poly.pdbx_seq_one_letter_code
_entity_poly.pdbx_strand_id
1 'polypeptide(L)'
;MPALRRALRHAWRCSWAVLALVLTGALAPAPASAHPFGAPQQLNVAGEGDHVRVRWLVGGTDDLTQLGIALGVLPQDRVLLDGAVIYEPADAVALAEAPAFANYLTERITVNQDGRACQGEASVADDLAADGAEVLFTCPEPVNTVTVTSRMLTDLHEAYRTLARGPRGQKAVYDATHESADWTISDDNGTDSHPASTRSVAATPASSSAVQLSVVGGVLLAVVAAGAFWYRRRGRKA
;
A
#
# COMPACT_ATOMS: atom_id res chain seq x y z
N MET A 1 -27.96 -0.73 64.09
CA MET A 1 -27.81 -0.02 62.79
C MET A 1 -26.41 -0.04 62.09
N PRO A 2 -25.40 -0.87 62.46
CA PRO A 2 -24.12 -0.90 61.71
C PRO A 2 -23.99 -2.01 60.63
N ALA A 3 -24.84 -3.05 60.66
CA ALA A 3 -24.73 -4.20 59.75
C ALA A 3 -25.21 -3.92 58.31
N LEU A 4 -26.28 -3.12 58.14
CA LEU A 4 -26.85 -2.80 56.81
C LEU A 4 -25.88 -1.99 55.91
N ARG A 5 -24.97 -1.20 56.51
CA ARG A 5 -24.05 -0.32 55.76
C ARG A 5 -22.82 -1.05 55.18
N ARG A 6 -22.57 -2.32 55.56
CA ARG A 6 -21.48 -3.13 55.00
C ARG A 6 -21.89 -3.90 53.74
N ALA A 7 -23.14 -4.37 53.66
CA ALA A 7 -23.65 -5.12 52.50
C ALA A 7 -23.72 -4.28 51.21
N LEU A 8 -24.16 -3.02 51.30
CA LEU A 8 -24.26 -2.10 50.16
C LEU A 8 -22.91 -1.73 49.52
N ARG A 9 -21.79 -1.82 50.27
CA ARG A 9 -20.45 -1.48 49.75
C ARG A 9 -19.79 -2.61 48.98
N HIS A 10 -20.23 -3.86 49.17
CA HIS A 10 -19.73 -5.00 48.42
C HIS A 10 -20.41 -5.13 47.04
N ALA A 11 -21.71 -4.87 46.96
CA ALA A 11 -22.44 -4.84 45.70
C ALA A 11 -21.87 -3.80 44.72
N TRP A 12 -21.48 -2.63 45.23
CA TRP A 12 -20.93 -1.56 44.40
C TRP A 12 -19.51 -1.82 43.90
N ARG A 13 -18.73 -2.69 44.55
CA ARG A 13 -17.36 -3.02 44.13
C ARG A 13 -17.31 -4.08 43.02
N CYS A 14 -18.31 -4.96 42.93
CA CYS A 14 -18.41 -5.92 41.83
C CYS A 14 -18.83 -5.27 40.50
N SER A 15 -19.65 -4.21 40.54
CA SER A 15 -20.11 -3.53 39.30
C SER A 15 -19.00 -2.80 38.53
N TRP A 16 -17.97 -2.30 39.21
CA TRP A 16 -16.88 -1.58 38.54
C TRP A 16 -15.87 -2.51 37.85
N ALA A 17 -15.70 -3.74 38.37
CA ALA A 17 -14.80 -4.73 37.76
C ALA A 17 -15.35 -5.29 36.44
N VAL A 18 -16.68 -5.44 36.33
CA VAL A 18 -17.34 -5.89 35.09
C VAL A 18 -17.28 -4.81 34.00
N LEU A 19 -17.45 -3.54 34.36
CA LEU A 19 -17.42 -2.43 33.40
C LEU A 19 -16.03 -2.26 32.74
N ALA A 20 -14.95 -2.45 33.50
CA ALA A 20 -13.58 -2.34 32.98
C ALA A 20 -13.22 -3.47 32.00
N LEU A 21 -13.78 -4.68 32.17
CA LEU A 21 -13.53 -5.82 31.28
C LEU A 21 -14.30 -5.70 29.95
N VAL A 22 -15.45 -5.03 29.95
CA VAL A 22 -16.25 -4.78 28.72
C VAL A 22 -15.60 -3.72 27.84
N LEU A 23 -14.95 -2.69 28.43
CA LEU A 23 -14.30 -1.64 27.64
C LEU A 23 -13.00 -2.08 26.94
N THR A 24 -12.28 -3.09 27.43
CA THR A 24 -11.07 -3.59 26.76
C THR A 24 -11.36 -4.49 25.56
N GLY A 25 -12.53 -5.15 25.52
CA GLY A 25 -12.93 -5.98 24.37
C GLY A 25 -13.39 -5.20 23.13
N ALA A 26 -13.73 -3.92 23.27
CA ALA A 26 -14.27 -3.09 22.18
C ALA A 26 -13.20 -2.37 21.33
N LEU A 27 -11.91 -2.54 21.64
CA LEU A 27 -10.80 -1.87 20.95
C LEU A 27 -9.96 -2.83 20.10
N ALA A 28 -10.43 -4.07 19.88
CA ALA A 28 -9.81 -4.91 18.86
C ALA A 28 -10.01 -4.21 17.50
N PRO A 29 -8.93 -3.83 16.78
CA PRO A 29 -9.09 -3.32 15.42
C PRO A 29 -9.83 -4.39 14.64
N ALA A 30 -10.91 -3.99 13.97
CA ALA A 30 -11.63 -4.89 13.07
C ALA A 30 -10.59 -5.51 12.12
N PRO A 31 -10.67 -6.82 11.84
CA PRO A 31 -9.80 -7.41 10.84
C PRO A 31 -9.94 -6.57 9.57
N ALA A 32 -8.83 -5.98 9.12
CA ALA A 32 -8.82 -5.32 7.84
C ALA A 32 -9.24 -6.39 6.83
N SER A 33 -10.40 -6.20 6.20
CA SER A 33 -10.76 -7.03 5.06
C SER A 33 -9.63 -6.85 4.05
N ALA A 34 -8.85 -7.91 3.83
CA ALA A 34 -7.95 -7.96 2.70
C ALA A 34 -8.82 -7.73 1.46
N HIS A 35 -8.60 -6.61 0.78
CA HIS A 35 -9.29 -6.35 -0.47
C HIS A 35 -8.92 -7.48 -1.44
N PRO A 36 -9.87 -8.00 -2.24
CA PRO A 36 -9.63 -9.18 -3.07
C PRO A 36 -8.56 -8.97 -4.15
N PHE A 37 -8.06 -7.75 -4.33
CA PHE A 37 -7.07 -7.35 -5.34
C PHE A 37 -5.71 -6.96 -4.73
N GLY A 38 -5.41 -7.38 -3.50
CA GLY A 38 -4.10 -7.15 -2.87
C GLY A 38 -3.81 -5.67 -2.57
N ALA A 39 -2.51 -5.33 -2.50
CA ALA A 39 -2.07 -3.94 -2.44
C ALA A 39 -2.35 -3.25 -3.78
N PRO A 40 -2.62 -1.93 -3.82
CA PRO A 40 -2.83 -1.25 -5.08
C PRO A 40 -1.52 -1.20 -5.89
N GLN A 41 -1.66 -1.19 -7.21
CA GLN A 41 -0.54 -0.98 -8.13
C GLN A 41 0.09 0.41 -7.89
N GLN A 42 1.36 0.56 -8.23
CA GLN A 42 2.07 1.83 -8.09
C GLN A 42 2.60 2.31 -9.44
N LEU A 43 2.64 3.63 -9.62
CA LEU A 43 3.21 4.25 -10.80
C LEU A 43 4.05 5.47 -10.40
N ASN A 44 5.24 5.61 -10.97
CA ASN A 44 6.13 6.74 -10.73
C ASN A 44 6.41 7.45 -12.06
N VAL A 45 6.09 8.74 -12.11
CA VAL A 45 6.33 9.61 -13.26
C VAL A 45 7.55 10.48 -12.97
N ALA A 46 8.50 10.50 -13.88
CA ALA A 46 9.63 11.43 -13.89
C ALA A 46 9.85 11.94 -15.32
N GLY A 47 10.61 13.01 -15.49
CA GLY A 47 10.98 13.48 -16.82
C GLY A 47 12.13 14.47 -16.78
N GLU A 48 12.83 14.57 -17.90
CA GLU A 48 14.01 15.41 -18.11
C GLU A 48 14.13 15.69 -19.61
N GLY A 49 14.34 16.96 -19.99
CA GLY A 49 14.44 17.33 -21.40
C GLY A 49 13.17 16.99 -22.17
N ASP A 50 13.28 16.21 -23.24
CA ASP A 50 12.19 15.69 -24.06
C ASP A 50 11.74 14.27 -23.66
N HIS A 51 12.23 13.74 -22.54
CA HIS A 51 11.93 12.39 -22.08
C HIS A 51 11.01 12.36 -20.85
N VAL A 52 10.09 11.39 -20.84
CA VAL A 52 9.24 11.07 -19.68
C VAL A 52 9.40 9.59 -19.34
N ARG A 53 9.80 9.31 -18.11
CA ARG A 53 9.92 7.97 -17.56
C ARG A 53 8.69 7.63 -16.75
N VAL A 54 8.05 6.50 -17.05
CA VAL A 54 6.93 5.97 -16.27
C VAL A 54 7.27 4.57 -15.78
N ARG A 55 7.52 4.42 -14.48
CA ARG A 55 7.77 3.11 -13.83
C ARG A 55 6.50 2.59 -13.19
N TRP A 56 6.10 1.38 -13.55
CA TRP A 56 4.97 0.65 -12.98
C TRP A 56 5.47 -0.45 -12.05
N LEU A 57 4.82 -0.60 -10.90
CA LEU A 57 5.02 -1.73 -9.99
C LEU A 57 3.68 -2.40 -9.72
N VAL A 58 3.70 -3.72 -9.77
CA VAL A 58 2.52 -4.53 -9.47
C VAL A 58 2.11 -4.39 -8.00
N GLY A 59 0.80 -4.56 -7.74
CA GLY A 59 0.22 -4.51 -6.41
C GLY A 59 0.37 -5.83 -5.66
N GLY A 60 -0.19 -6.91 -6.21
CA GLY A 60 0.00 -8.29 -5.76
C GLY A 60 0.78 -9.12 -6.78
N THR A 61 1.55 -10.11 -6.34
CA THR A 61 2.29 -10.99 -7.28
C THR A 61 1.36 -11.89 -8.08
N ASP A 62 0.19 -12.23 -7.53
CA ASP A 62 -0.88 -12.95 -8.21
C ASP A 62 -1.43 -12.19 -9.44
N ASP A 63 -1.40 -10.86 -9.42
CA ASP A 63 -1.76 -10.03 -10.58
C ASP A 63 -0.81 -10.28 -11.78
N LEU A 64 0.47 -10.60 -11.54
CA LEU A 64 1.42 -10.94 -12.61
C LEU A 64 1.03 -12.26 -13.27
N THR A 65 0.64 -13.26 -12.48
CA THR A 65 0.17 -14.53 -13.03
C THR A 65 -1.13 -14.33 -13.79
N GLN A 66 -2.09 -13.58 -13.24
CA GLN A 66 -3.35 -13.29 -13.93
C GLN A 66 -3.12 -12.54 -15.25
N LEU A 67 -2.22 -11.54 -15.26
CA LEU A 67 -1.84 -10.83 -16.47
C LEU A 67 -1.15 -11.77 -17.48
N GLY A 68 -0.21 -12.61 -17.04
CA GLY A 68 0.47 -13.57 -17.90
C GLY A 68 -0.49 -14.57 -18.55
N ILE A 69 -1.53 -15.00 -17.83
CA ILE A 69 -2.62 -15.83 -18.37
C ILE A 69 -3.42 -15.05 -19.42
N ALA A 70 -3.80 -13.81 -19.13
CA ALA A 70 -4.58 -12.97 -20.04
C ALA A 70 -3.83 -12.64 -21.34
N LEU A 71 -2.50 -12.47 -21.25
CA LEU A 71 -1.62 -12.25 -22.41
C LEU A 71 -1.25 -13.56 -23.15
N GLY A 72 -1.71 -14.72 -22.65
CA GLY A 72 -1.39 -16.03 -23.24
C GLY A 72 0.06 -16.48 -23.06
N VAL A 73 0.80 -15.85 -22.13
CA VAL A 73 2.17 -16.21 -21.77
C VAL A 73 2.19 -17.41 -20.83
N LEU A 74 1.20 -17.48 -19.93
CA LEU A 74 1.06 -18.52 -18.93
C LEU A 74 -0.15 -19.42 -19.19
N PRO A 75 -0.10 -20.70 -18.79
CA PRO A 75 -1.21 -21.62 -18.96
C PRO A 75 -2.38 -21.32 -18.01
N GLN A 76 -3.59 -21.72 -18.40
CA GLN A 76 -4.83 -21.53 -17.64
C GLN A 76 -4.96 -22.43 -16.41
N ASP A 77 -4.12 -23.47 -16.28
CA ASP A 77 -4.12 -24.41 -15.15
C ASP A 77 -3.59 -23.79 -13.84
N ARG A 78 -3.11 -22.54 -13.89
CA ARG A 78 -2.79 -21.69 -12.73
C ARG A 78 -4.02 -21.18 -11.98
N VAL A 79 -5.20 -21.22 -12.61
CA VAL A 79 -6.46 -20.75 -12.02
C VAL A 79 -7.13 -21.89 -11.26
N LEU A 80 -7.39 -21.66 -9.98
CA LEU A 80 -8.11 -22.58 -9.09
C LEU A 80 -9.61 -22.55 -9.34
N LEU A 81 -10.34 -23.54 -8.79
CA LEU A 81 -11.79 -23.68 -8.99
C LEU A 81 -12.61 -22.50 -8.44
N ASP A 82 -12.06 -21.75 -7.48
CA ASP A 82 -12.64 -20.55 -6.90
C ASP A 82 -12.23 -19.26 -7.62
N GLY A 83 -11.45 -19.37 -8.70
CA GLY A 83 -10.92 -18.24 -9.46
C GLY A 83 -9.65 -17.63 -8.88
N ALA A 84 -9.14 -18.14 -7.76
CA ALA A 84 -7.85 -17.71 -7.23
C ALA A 84 -6.72 -18.17 -8.17
N VAL A 85 -5.65 -17.37 -8.23
CA VAL A 85 -4.48 -17.66 -9.07
C VAL A 85 -3.29 -17.98 -8.17
N ILE A 86 -2.56 -19.06 -8.49
CA ILE A 86 -1.33 -19.40 -7.77
C ILE A 86 -0.16 -18.70 -8.46
N TYR A 87 0.51 -17.82 -7.71
CA TYR A 87 1.77 -17.20 -8.15
C TYR A 87 2.95 -18.15 -7.97
N GLU A 88 3.78 -18.26 -9.01
CA GLU A 88 5.13 -18.82 -8.93
C GLU A 88 6.18 -17.78 -9.37
N PRO A 89 7.38 -17.74 -8.77
CA PRO A 89 8.43 -16.81 -9.20
C PRO A 89 8.80 -16.93 -10.69
N ALA A 90 8.64 -18.11 -11.29
CA ALA A 90 8.88 -18.33 -12.72
C ALA A 90 7.86 -17.61 -13.61
N ASP A 91 6.67 -17.29 -13.09
CA ASP A 91 5.63 -16.57 -13.85
C ASP A 91 6.09 -15.15 -14.17
N ALA A 92 6.73 -14.46 -13.20
CA ALA A 92 7.28 -13.13 -13.40
C ALA A 92 8.42 -13.12 -14.43
N VAL A 93 9.28 -14.15 -14.42
CA VAL A 93 10.36 -14.32 -15.40
C VAL A 93 9.80 -14.54 -16.81
N ALA A 94 8.85 -15.48 -16.95
CA ALA A 94 8.22 -15.76 -18.24
C ALA A 94 7.50 -14.53 -18.80
N LEU A 95 6.84 -13.75 -17.94
CA LEU A 95 6.18 -12.50 -18.33
C LEU A 95 7.19 -11.42 -18.74
N ALA A 96 8.30 -11.28 -18.02
CA ALA A 96 9.33 -10.28 -18.31
C ALA A 96 10.02 -10.51 -19.67
N GLU A 97 10.20 -11.78 -20.06
CA GLU A 97 10.78 -12.16 -21.35
C GLU A 97 9.80 -12.05 -22.53
N ALA A 98 8.49 -11.92 -22.26
CA ALA A 98 7.46 -11.96 -23.28
C ALA A 98 7.27 -10.59 -24.00
N PRO A 99 7.42 -10.52 -25.34
CA PRO A 99 7.13 -9.29 -26.08
C PRO A 99 5.69 -8.79 -25.92
N ALA A 100 4.75 -9.71 -25.64
CA ALA A 100 3.35 -9.38 -25.36
C ALA A 100 3.21 -8.45 -24.14
N PHE A 101 4.06 -8.60 -23.13
CA PHE A 101 4.03 -7.75 -21.95
C PHE A 101 4.61 -6.36 -22.21
N ALA A 102 5.71 -6.26 -22.95
CA ALA A 102 6.24 -4.97 -23.39
C ALA A 102 5.22 -4.19 -24.23
N ASN A 103 4.54 -4.87 -25.16
CA ASN A 103 3.46 -4.28 -25.96
C ASN A 103 2.30 -3.81 -25.06
N TYR A 104 1.87 -4.66 -24.12
CA TYR A 104 0.83 -4.32 -23.14
C TYR A 104 1.20 -3.05 -22.37
N LEU A 105 2.43 -2.92 -21.85
CA LEU A 105 2.87 -1.72 -21.15
C LEU A 105 2.72 -0.46 -22.00
N THR A 106 3.19 -0.47 -23.25
CA THR A 106 3.10 0.70 -24.16
C THR A 106 1.69 0.98 -24.67
N GLU A 107 0.79 0.00 -24.65
CA GLU A 107 -0.62 0.20 -24.99
C GLU A 107 -1.41 0.78 -23.81
N ARG A 108 -1.17 0.26 -22.60
CA ARG A 108 -1.93 0.62 -21.41
C ARG A 108 -1.40 1.87 -20.72
N ILE A 109 -0.13 2.22 -20.92
CA ILE A 109 0.50 3.45 -20.45
C ILE A 109 0.86 4.29 -21.66
N THR A 110 0.32 5.51 -21.74
CA THR A 110 0.64 6.45 -22.83
C THR A 110 0.93 7.83 -22.27
N VAL A 111 1.75 8.59 -22.98
CA VAL A 111 2.08 9.98 -22.64
C VAL A 111 1.80 10.86 -23.84
N ASN A 112 1.05 11.94 -23.62
CA ASN A 112 0.78 12.95 -24.63
C ASN A 112 1.31 14.32 -24.19
N GLN A 113 1.96 15.03 -25.10
CA GLN A 113 2.38 16.42 -24.95
C GLN A 113 1.53 17.29 -25.90
N ASP A 114 0.72 18.18 -25.33
CA ASP A 114 -0.15 19.09 -26.10
C ASP A 114 -1.00 18.35 -27.15
N GLY A 115 -1.54 17.19 -26.76
CA GLY A 115 -2.36 16.33 -27.63
C GLY A 115 -1.59 15.49 -28.64
N ARG A 116 -0.25 15.57 -28.70
CA ARG A 116 0.61 14.73 -29.53
C ARG A 116 1.16 13.56 -28.70
N ALA A 117 1.08 12.35 -29.24
CA ALA A 117 1.62 11.16 -28.57
C ALA A 117 3.15 11.22 -28.51
N CYS A 118 3.71 10.90 -27.35
CA CYS A 118 5.13 10.62 -27.17
C CYS A 118 5.39 9.15 -27.49
N GLN A 119 6.50 8.84 -28.17
CA GLN A 119 6.83 7.46 -28.53
C GLN A 119 7.38 6.72 -27.31
N GLY A 120 6.71 5.65 -26.89
CA GLY A 120 7.09 4.83 -25.73
C GLY A 120 7.91 3.60 -26.10
N GLU A 121 8.93 3.30 -25.32
CA GLU A 121 9.70 2.05 -25.36
C GLU A 121 9.71 1.43 -23.96
N ALA A 122 9.26 0.18 -23.85
CA ALA A 122 9.20 -0.54 -22.58
C ALA A 122 10.52 -1.28 -22.29
N SER A 123 10.92 -1.23 -21.04
CA SER A 123 12.00 -2.01 -20.44
C SER A 123 11.45 -2.71 -19.20
N VAL A 124 11.77 -3.98 -19.01
CA VAL A 124 11.27 -4.79 -17.90
C VAL A 124 12.44 -5.17 -17.01
N ALA A 125 12.29 -5.04 -15.70
CA ALA A 125 13.34 -5.41 -14.75
C ALA A 125 13.49 -6.94 -14.66
N ASP A 126 14.70 -7.40 -14.35
CA ASP A 126 14.99 -8.82 -14.13
C ASP A 126 14.12 -9.41 -13.00
N ASP A 127 13.92 -8.64 -11.92
CA ASP A 127 12.97 -8.96 -10.86
C ASP A 127 11.68 -8.13 -11.04
N LEU A 128 10.85 -8.52 -12.01
CA LEU A 128 9.59 -7.84 -12.31
C LEU A 128 8.68 -7.69 -11.08
N ALA A 129 8.68 -8.66 -10.16
CA ALA A 129 7.83 -8.61 -8.97
C ALA A 129 8.29 -7.53 -7.97
N ALA A 130 9.61 -7.36 -7.79
CA ALA A 130 10.15 -6.36 -6.87
C ALA A 130 10.35 -4.98 -7.53
N ASP A 131 10.86 -4.97 -8.76
CA ASP A 131 11.33 -3.76 -9.44
C ASP A 131 10.37 -3.25 -10.52
N GLY A 132 9.45 -4.07 -11.00
CA GLY A 132 8.43 -3.66 -11.95
C GLY A 132 8.96 -3.49 -13.38
N ALA A 133 8.31 -2.60 -14.13
CA ALA A 133 8.67 -2.27 -15.51
C ALA A 133 8.65 -0.77 -15.74
N GLU A 134 9.39 -0.30 -16.73
CA GLU A 134 9.54 1.12 -17.07
C GLU A 134 9.24 1.34 -18.54
N VAL A 135 8.44 2.36 -18.84
CA VAL A 135 8.27 2.87 -20.20
C VAL A 135 8.92 4.23 -20.31
N LEU A 136 9.91 4.34 -21.20
CA LEU A 136 10.55 5.60 -21.53
C LEU A 136 9.86 6.19 -22.76
N PHE A 137 9.29 7.38 -22.60
CA PHE A 137 8.64 8.12 -23.66
C PHE A 137 9.55 9.23 -24.18
N THR A 138 9.64 9.34 -25.50
CA THR A 138 10.29 10.47 -26.19
C THR A 138 9.22 11.37 -26.78
N CYS A 139 9.17 12.61 -26.30
CA CYS A 139 8.21 13.61 -26.73
C CYS A 139 8.78 14.51 -27.85
N PRO A 140 7.93 15.16 -28.66
CA PRO A 140 8.40 15.97 -29.78
C PRO A 140 9.20 17.22 -29.38
N GLU A 141 9.01 17.72 -28.17
CA GLU A 141 9.66 18.93 -27.63
C GLU A 141 9.99 18.72 -26.15
N PRO A 142 10.87 19.54 -25.54
CA PRO A 142 11.10 19.52 -24.09
C PRO A 142 9.80 19.59 -23.27
N VAL A 143 9.69 18.75 -22.24
CA VAL A 143 8.45 18.54 -21.48
C VAL A 143 8.35 19.49 -20.29
N ASN A 144 7.29 20.30 -20.28
CA ASN A 144 6.86 21.07 -19.09
C ASN A 144 5.63 20.45 -18.44
N THR A 145 4.63 20.11 -19.26
CA THR A 145 3.43 19.42 -18.83
C THR A 145 3.15 18.30 -19.81
N VAL A 146 2.79 17.13 -19.29
CA VAL A 146 2.33 16.00 -20.10
C VAL A 146 1.08 15.40 -19.49
N THR A 147 0.21 14.87 -20.34
CA THR A 147 -0.91 14.03 -19.91
C THR A 147 -0.44 12.58 -19.93
N VAL A 148 -0.44 11.95 -18.76
CA VAL A 148 -0.17 10.51 -18.64
C VAL A 148 -1.51 9.80 -18.53
N THR A 149 -1.71 8.78 -19.38
CA THR A 149 -2.82 7.86 -19.29
C THR A 149 -2.31 6.52 -18.80
N SER A 150 -2.97 5.92 -17.80
CA SER A 150 -2.69 4.57 -17.34
C SER A 150 -3.97 3.78 -17.18
N ARG A 151 -4.00 2.62 -17.82
CA ARG A 151 -5.12 1.67 -17.81
C ARG A 151 -4.68 0.30 -17.30
N MET A 152 -3.60 0.26 -16.52
CA MET A 152 -2.99 -1.00 -16.09
C MET A 152 -4.00 -1.89 -15.33
N LEU A 153 -4.17 -3.11 -15.86
CA LEU A 153 -5.03 -4.18 -15.36
C LEU A 153 -6.54 -3.87 -15.34
N THR A 154 -7.00 -2.68 -15.76
CA THR A 154 -8.44 -2.36 -15.75
C THR A 154 -9.26 -3.18 -16.77
N ASP A 155 -8.58 -3.83 -17.71
CA ASP A 155 -9.14 -4.81 -18.66
C ASP A 155 -9.35 -6.18 -18.03
N LEU A 156 -8.53 -6.52 -17.03
CA LEU A 156 -8.72 -7.74 -16.25
C LEU A 156 -9.88 -7.58 -15.28
N HIS A 157 -9.95 -6.42 -14.61
CA HIS A 157 -11.06 -6.09 -13.74
C HIS A 157 -11.20 -4.57 -13.50
N GLU A 158 -12.43 -4.05 -13.53
CA GLU A 158 -12.72 -2.62 -13.34
C GLU A 158 -12.34 -2.08 -11.95
N ALA A 159 -12.12 -2.95 -10.97
CA ALA A 159 -11.77 -2.60 -9.60
C ALA A 159 -10.27 -2.30 -9.40
N TYR A 160 -9.42 -2.58 -10.40
CA TYR A 160 -8.00 -2.23 -10.30
C TYR A 160 -7.80 -0.73 -10.17
N ARG A 161 -6.83 -0.37 -9.32
CA ARG A 161 -6.45 1.01 -9.04
C ARG A 161 -4.94 1.12 -9.06
N THR A 162 -4.43 2.18 -9.66
CA THR A 162 -3.00 2.50 -9.66
C THR A 162 -2.76 3.82 -8.92
N LEU A 163 -1.98 3.77 -7.85
CA LEU A 163 -1.56 4.96 -7.11
C LEU A 163 -0.30 5.54 -7.74
N ALA A 164 -0.41 6.74 -8.26
CA ALA A 164 0.69 7.39 -8.96
C ALA A 164 1.34 8.50 -8.14
N ARG A 165 2.64 8.66 -8.32
CA ARG A 165 3.46 9.72 -7.74
C ARG A 165 4.35 10.31 -8.83
N GLY A 166 4.77 11.55 -8.64
CA GLY A 166 5.67 12.21 -9.58
C GLY A 166 6.35 13.43 -8.98
N PRO A 167 6.90 14.33 -9.82
CA PRO A 167 7.76 15.41 -9.37
C PRO A 167 7.06 16.30 -8.35
N ARG A 168 7.83 16.81 -7.37
CA ARG A 168 7.35 17.71 -6.32
C ARG A 168 6.20 17.15 -5.47
N GLY A 169 6.11 15.84 -5.37
CA GLY A 169 5.09 15.17 -4.57
C GLY A 169 3.69 15.22 -5.19
N GLN A 170 3.57 15.49 -6.50
CA GLN A 170 2.34 15.29 -7.27
C GLN A 170 1.86 13.84 -7.12
N LYS A 171 0.53 13.67 -7.11
CA LYS A 171 -0.13 12.36 -6.95
C LYS A 171 -1.36 12.31 -7.82
N ALA A 172 -1.66 11.12 -8.33
CA ALA A 172 -2.91 10.81 -9.01
C ALA A 172 -3.34 9.38 -8.65
N VAL A 173 -4.60 9.07 -8.93
CA VAL A 173 -5.11 7.69 -8.88
C VAL A 173 -5.69 7.40 -10.24
N TYR A 174 -5.25 6.32 -10.86
CA TYR A 174 -5.81 5.84 -12.11
C TYR A 174 -6.79 4.70 -11.85
N ASP A 175 -7.93 4.77 -12.51
CA ASP A 175 -8.97 3.74 -12.45
C ASP A 175 -9.78 3.69 -13.76
N ALA A 176 -10.77 2.78 -13.82
CA ALA A 176 -11.58 2.57 -15.01
C ALA A 176 -12.40 3.80 -15.46
N THR A 177 -12.54 4.83 -14.63
CA THR A 177 -13.26 6.07 -14.99
C THR A 177 -12.38 7.32 -14.97
N HIS A 178 -11.18 7.24 -14.40
CA HIS A 178 -10.17 8.29 -14.33
C HIS A 178 -8.83 7.77 -14.86
N GLU A 179 -8.74 7.62 -16.17
CA GLU A 179 -7.57 6.99 -16.80
C GLU A 179 -6.41 7.96 -17.05
N SER A 180 -6.61 9.27 -16.93
CA SER A 180 -5.63 10.30 -17.31
C SER A 180 -5.41 11.35 -16.22
N ALA A 181 -4.16 11.83 -16.10
CA ALA A 181 -3.79 12.95 -15.24
C ALA A 181 -2.67 13.77 -15.87
N ASP A 182 -2.70 15.07 -15.64
CA ASP A 182 -1.63 15.98 -16.07
C ASP A 182 -0.51 16.03 -15.03
N TRP A 183 0.72 15.99 -15.51
CA TRP A 183 1.93 16.03 -14.71
C TRP A 183 2.79 17.21 -15.13
N THR A 184 3.10 18.08 -14.17
CA THR A 184 4.12 19.11 -14.38
C THR A 184 5.50 18.48 -14.20
N ILE A 185 6.22 18.35 -15.30
CA ILE A 185 7.64 17.99 -15.35
C ILE A 185 8.41 19.30 -15.29
N SER A 186 9.57 19.31 -14.67
CA SER A 186 10.44 20.47 -14.80
C SER A 186 11.87 20.04 -14.79
N ASP A 187 12.68 20.83 -15.45
CA ASP A 187 14.13 20.79 -15.46
C ASP A 187 14.69 21.22 -14.09
N ASP A 188 14.20 20.62 -13.00
CA ASP A 188 14.99 20.62 -11.79
C ASP A 188 16.18 19.68 -12.08
N ASN A 189 17.30 20.27 -12.52
CA ASN A 189 18.67 19.74 -12.45
C ASN A 189 19.09 19.32 -11.01
N GLY A 190 18.13 19.19 -10.08
CA GLY A 190 18.31 18.83 -8.70
C GLY A 190 18.46 17.33 -8.53
N THR A 191 19.67 16.82 -8.74
CA THR A 191 20.40 15.86 -7.88
C THR A 191 19.73 14.62 -7.27
N ASP A 192 18.52 14.22 -7.66
CA ASP A 192 17.88 12.99 -7.15
C ASP A 192 18.04 11.77 -8.08
N SER A 193 18.84 11.91 -9.13
CA SER A 193 19.48 10.79 -9.83
C SER A 193 20.67 10.28 -9.01
N HIS A 194 20.41 9.75 -7.81
CA HIS A 194 21.35 8.81 -7.21
C HIS A 194 21.10 7.44 -7.86
N PRO A 195 22.10 6.82 -8.54
CA PRO A 195 22.02 5.40 -8.81
C PRO A 195 21.81 4.71 -7.47
N ALA A 196 20.95 3.68 -7.44
CA ALA A 196 20.54 2.95 -6.24
C ALA A 196 21.70 2.80 -5.25
N SER A 197 21.80 3.76 -4.33
CA SER A 197 22.70 3.65 -3.22
C SER A 197 22.09 2.52 -2.42
N THR A 198 22.84 1.44 -2.22
CA THR A 198 22.59 0.44 -1.19
C THR A 198 22.58 1.13 0.16
N ARG A 199 21.54 1.91 0.41
CA ARG A 199 21.14 2.35 1.71
C ARG A 199 20.47 1.11 2.25
N SER A 200 21.27 0.28 2.93
CA SER A 200 20.73 -0.65 3.91
C SER A 200 19.69 0.13 4.68
N VAL A 201 18.43 -0.19 4.45
CA VAL A 201 17.36 0.22 5.33
C VAL A 201 17.70 -0.54 6.60
N ALA A 202 18.51 0.09 7.47
CA ALA A 202 18.53 -0.29 8.86
C ALA A 202 17.06 -0.26 9.25
N ALA A 203 16.51 -1.44 9.53
CA ALA A 203 15.15 -1.60 9.98
C ALA A 203 14.91 -0.50 11.01
N THR A 204 14.11 0.50 10.65
CA THR A 204 13.60 1.45 11.63
C THR A 204 12.90 0.55 12.63
N PRO A 205 13.34 0.50 13.90
CA PRO A 205 12.57 -0.20 14.89
C PRO A 205 11.18 0.41 14.82
N ALA A 206 10.15 -0.44 14.81
CA ALA A 206 8.76 -0.03 14.94
C ALA A 206 8.54 0.62 16.32
N SER A 207 9.06 1.83 16.51
CA SER A 207 9.07 2.55 17.79
C SER A 207 8.23 3.82 17.74
N SER A 208 7.28 3.92 16.81
CA SER A 208 6.22 4.94 16.86
C SER A 208 4.83 4.36 17.15
N SER A 209 4.66 3.03 17.10
CA SER A 209 3.44 2.34 17.57
C SER A 209 3.57 1.85 19.02
N ALA A 210 4.80 1.63 19.50
CA ALA A 210 5.07 1.19 20.87
C ALA A 210 4.90 2.31 21.92
N VAL A 211 5.06 3.59 21.53
CA VAL A 211 4.93 4.73 22.44
C VAL A 211 3.45 5.03 22.75
N GLN A 212 2.54 4.81 21.80
CA GLN A 212 1.10 4.97 22.05
C GLN A 212 0.51 3.83 22.89
N LEU A 213 1.06 2.62 22.80
CA LEU A 213 0.67 1.50 23.67
C LEU A 213 1.24 1.61 25.10
N SER A 214 2.35 2.32 25.29
CA SER A 214 2.96 2.48 26.62
C SER A 214 2.29 3.57 27.47
N VAL A 215 1.65 4.58 26.86
CA VAL A 215 0.84 5.55 27.61
C VAL A 215 -0.44 4.89 28.15
N VAL A 216 -1.10 4.05 27.35
CA VAL A 216 -2.33 3.35 27.79
C VAL A 216 -2.00 2.24 28.80
N GLY A 217 -0.94 1.46 28.58
CA GLY A 217 -0.48 0.42 29.50
C GLY A 217 0.01 0.96 30.84
N GLY A 218 0.72 2.08 30.84
CA GLY A 218 1.22 2.73 32.07
C GLY A 218 0.09 3.28 32.96
N VAL A 219 -0.95 3.86 32.37
CA VAL A 219 -2.10 4.40 33.12
C VAL A 219 -2.92 3.27 33.78
N LEU A 220 -3.13 2.14 33.07
CA LEU A 220 -3.83 0.97 33.62
C LEU A 220 -3.10 0.35 34.82
N LEU A 221 -1.77 0.21 34.73
CA LEU A 221 -0.95 -0.31 35.84
C LEU A 221 -0.97 0.61 37.08
N ALA A 222 -0.94 1.94 36.87
CA ALA A 222 -1.00 2.90 37.97
C ALA A 222 -2.35 2.86 38.72
N VAL A 223 -3.47 2.71 37.99
CA VAL A 223 -4.81 2.59 38.60
C VAL A 223 -4.95 1.28 39.40
N VAL A 224 -4.43 0.17 38.88
CA VAL A 224 -4.44 -1.12 39.59
C VAL A 224 -3.58 -1.06 40.86
N ALA A 225 -2.39 -0.49 40.78
CA ALA A 225 -1.49 -0.35 41.93
C ALA A 225 -2.08 0.57 43.01
N ALA A 226 -2.66 1.71 42.64
CA ALA A 226 -3.34 2.62 43.57
C ALA A 226 -4.57 1.97 44.23
N GLY A 227 -5.36 1.22 43.46
CA GLY A 227 -6.49 0.45 43.96
C GLY A 227 -6.08 -0.62 44.98
N ALA A 228 -5.04 -1.39 44.68
CA ALA A 228 -4.50 -2.42 45.57
C ALA A 228 -3.92 -1.83 46.87
N PHE A 229 -3.19 -0.70 46.77
CA PHE A 229 -2.63 0.00 47.92
C PHE A 229 -3.73 0.54 48.85
N TRP A 230 -4.78 1.15 48.29
CA TRP A 230 -5.88 1.70 49.07
C TRP A 230 -6.74 0.61 49.73
N TYR A 231 -6.93 -0.52 49.05
CA TYR A 231 -7.58 -1.70 49.62
C TYR A 231 -6.81 -2.27 50.82
N ARG A 232 -5.48 -2.43 50.68
CA ARG A 232 -4.60 -2.87 51.78
C ARG A 232 -4.59 -1.91 52.97
N ARG A 233 -4.65 -0.60 52.72
CA ARG A 233 -4.66 0.42 53.79
C ARG A 233 -5.98 0.45 54.56
N ARG A 234 -7.11 0.09 53.93
CA ARG A 234 -8.41 -0.04 54.62
C ARG A 234 -8.54 -1.36 55.39
N GLY A 235 -7.90 -2.44 54.95
CA GLY A 235 -7.91 -3.73 55.66
C GLY A 235 -7.13 -3.72 56.99
N ARG A 236 -6.21 -2.77 57.19
CA ARG A 236 -5.42 -2.62 58.43
C ARG A 236 -6.07 -1.73 59.50
N LYS A 237 -7.27 -1.20 59.25
CA LYS A 237 -8.03 -0.35 60.20
C LYS A 237 -9.38 -0.95 60.60
N ALA A 238 -9.54 -2.28 60.45
CA ALA A 238 -10.70 -3.04 60.93
C ALA A 238 -10.27 -3.99 62.03
#